data_AF-A0A948RDJ2-F1
#
_entry.id   AF-A0A948RDJ2-F1
#
_cell.length_a   1.000
_cell.length_b   1.000
_cell.length_c   1.000
_cell.angle_alpha   90.00
_cell.angle_beta   90.00
_cell.angle_gamma   90.00
#
_symmetry.space_group_name_H-M   'P 1'
#
loop_
_entity.id
_entity.type
_entity.pdbx_description
1 polymer ?
#
loop_
_entity_poly.entity_id
_entity_poly.type
_entity_poly.pdbx_seq_one_letter_code
_entity_poly.pdbx_strand_id
1 'polypeptide(L)'
;KPIPAANMAASFQAAVVDVLFTKTLKAARQFGAKAILVAGGVSANHVLRQAFLSQKEFPVHIPPLSLCTDNAAMIAAAGYFRYALGQRDGMEIDVLPTWPLS
;
A
#
# COMPACT_ATOMS: atom_id res chain seq x y z
N LYS A 1 32.47 -6.65 -19.97
CA LYS A 1 31.59 -5.58 -20.52
C LYS A 1 30.74 -5.02 -19.38
N PRO A 2 30.48 -3.71 -19.31
CA PRO A 2 29.57 -3.15 -18.31
C PRO A 2 28.13 -3.61 -18.56
N ILE A 3 27.38 -3.85 -17.48
CA ILE A 3 25.94 -4.18 -17.56
C ILE A 3 25.18 -2.89 -17.87
N PRO A 4 24.24 -2.86 -18.84
CA PRO A 4 23.41 -1.69 -19.08
C PRO A 4 22.58 -1.33 -17.84
N ALA A 5 22.63 -0.07 -17.41
CA ALA A 5 21.92 0.40 -16.21
C ALA A 5 20.41 0.14 -16.28
N ALA A 6 19.81 0.29 -17.47
CA ALA A 6 18.40 -0.01 -17.70
C ALA A 6 18.05 -1.48 -17.43
N ASN A 7 18.92 -2.42 -17.83
CA ASN A 7 18.70 -3.85 -17.59
C ASN A 7 18.81 -4.17 -16.09
N MET A 8 19.76 -3.54 -15.41
CA MET A 8 19.92 -3.70 -13.96
C MET A 8 18.69 -3.15 -13.20
N ALA A 9 18.20 -1.96 -13.57
CA ALA A 9 17.01 -1.36 -12.98
C ALA A 9 15.75 -2.20 -13.23
N ALA A 10 15.58 -2.74 -14.44
CA ALA A 10 14.47 -3.62 -14.79
C ALA A 10 14.49 -4.92 -13.95
N SER A 11 15.65 -5.58 -13.85
CA SER A 11 15.79 -6.80 -13.04
C SER A 11 15.54 -6.53 -11.55
N PHE A 12 16.00 -5.38 -11.04
CA PHE A 12 15.71 -4.96 -9.67
C PHE A 12 14.20 -4.75 -9.45
N GLN A 13 13.55 -4.00 -10.34
CA GLN A 13 12.11 -3.76 -10.26
C GLN A 13 11.32 -5.08 -10.30
N ALA A 14 11.69 -6.01 -11.19
CA ALA A 14 11.06 -7.31 -11.30
C ALA A 14 11.18 -8.11 -9.99
N ALA A 15 12.37 -8.13 -9.37
CA ALA A 15 12.59 -8.81 -8.10
C ALA A 15 11.77 -8.21 -6.95
N VAL A 16 11.67 -6.87 -6.88
CA VAL A 16 10.85 -6.19 -5.86
C VAL A 16 9.36 -6.51 -6.06
N VAL A 17 8.87 -6.44 -7.30
CA VAL A 17 7.47 -6.74 -7.62
C VAL A 17 7.12 -8.18 -7.26
N ASP A 18 7.97 -9.14 -7.62
CA ASP A 18 7.76 -10.56 -7.32
C ASP A 18 7.63 -10.81 -5.81
N VAL A 19 8.54 -10.26 -5.00
CA VAL A 19 8.50 -10.42 -3.53
C VAL A 19 7.23 -9.81 -2.94
N LEU A 20 6.86 -8.60 -3.35
CA LEU A 20 5.65 -7.93 -2.83
C LEU A 20 4.38 -8.68 -3.22
N PHE A 21 4.27 -9.10 -4.49
CA PHE A 21 3.13 -9.83 -4.99
C PHE A 21 2.98 -11.19 -4.30
N THR A 22 4.04 -12.00 -4.28
CA THR A 22 4.03 -13.35 -3.72
C THR A 22 3.73 -13.34 -2.22
N LYS A 23 4.35 -12.44 -1.46
CA LYS A 23 4.08 -12.34 -0.01
C LYS A 23 2.67 -11.82 0.29
N THR A 24 2.16 -10.89 -0.51
CA THR A 24 0.80 -10.37 -0.32
C THR A 24 -0.25 -11.43 -0.58
N LEU A 25 -0.15 -12.20 -1.67
CA LEU A 25 -1.07 -13.32 -1.94
C LEU A 25 -0.98 -14.40 -0.85
N LYS A 26 0.23 -14.73 -0.38
CA LYS A 26 0.40 -15.66 0.73
C LYS A 26 -0.32 -15.17 1.98
N ALA A 27 -0.16 -13.91 2.36
CA ALA A 27 -0.85 -13.32 3.51
C ALA A 27 -2.37 -13.31 3.31
N ALA A 28 -2.85 -12.90 2.14
CA ALA A 28 -4.28 -12.87 1.82
C ALA A 28 -4.93 -14.25 1.99
N ARG A 29 -4.29 -15.31 1.49
CA ARG A 29 -4.73 -16.71 1.70
C ARG A 29 -4.69 -17.10 3.18
N GLN A 30 -3.57 -16.84 3.86
CA GLN A 30 -3.36 -17.23 5.25
C GLN A 30 -4.40 -16.61 6.21
N PHE A 31 -4.77 -15.35 5.98
CA PHE A 31 -5.69 -14.62 6.84
C PHE A 31 -7.14 -14.59 6.31
N GLY A 32 -7.44 -15.30 5.22
CA GLY A 32 -8.77 -15.32 4.63
C GLY A 32 -9.26 -13.92 4.21
N ALA A 33 -8.38 -13.11 3.64
CA ALA A 33 -8.69 -11.74 3.26
C ALA A 33 -9.80 -11.70 2.19
N LYS A 34 -10.71 -10.73 2.32
CA LYS A 34 -11.81 -10.54 1.36
C LYS A 34 -11.39 -9.82 0.08
N ALA A 35 -10.34 -9.01 0.15
CA ALA A 35 -9.80 -8.22 -0.94
C ALA A 35 -8.36 -7.77 -0.61
N ILE A 36 -7.64 -7.30 -1.63
CA ILE A 36 -6.31 -6.71 -1.51
C ILE A 36 -6.39 -5.23 -1.88
N LEU A 37 -5.85 -4.35 -1.04
CA LEU A 37 -5.67 -2.93 -1.32
C LEU A 37 -4.18 -2.65 -1.60
N VAL A 38 -3.86 -2.08 -2.76
CA VAL A 38 -2.50 -1.68 -3.12
C VAL A 38 -2.41 -0.16 -3.12
N ALA A 39 -1.85 0.42 -2.06
CA ALA A 39 -1.72 1.86 -1.86
C ALA A 39 -0.31 2.25 -1.38
N GLY A 40 -0.05 3.55 -1.21
CA GLY A 40 1.27 4.09 -0.83
C GLY A 40 2.13 4.48 -2.03
N GLY A 41 3.27 5.16 -1.80
CA GLY A 41 4.10 5.70 -2.88
C GLY A 41 4.59 4.64 -3.89
N VAL A 42 4.98 3.45 -3.42
CA VAL A 42 5.44 2.35 -4.29
C VAL A 42 4.30 1.79 -5.15
N SER A 43 3.03 1.93 -4.72
CA SER A 43 1.87 1.54 -5.54
C SER A 43 1.76 2.36 -6.83
N ALA A 44 2.49 3.48 -6.97
CA ALA A 44 2.57 4.21 -8.23
C ALA A 44 3.27 3.43 -9.34
N ASN A 45 4.01 2.36 -9.01
CA ASN A 45 4.68 1.52 -9.99
C ASN A 45 3.70 0.76 -10.89
N HIS A 46 3.75 1.00 -12.20
CA HIS A 46 2.83 0.39 -13.17
C HIS A 46 2.98 -1.14 -13.27
N VAL A 47 4.19 -1.68 -13.20
CA VAL A 47 4.43 -3.13 -13.26
C VAL A 47 3.84 -3.83 -12.04
N LEU A 48 3.98 -3.22 -10.85
CA LEU A 48 3.35 -3.71 -9.62
C LEU A 48 1.82 -3.71 -9.74
N ARG A 49 1.22 -2.60 -10.21
CA ARG A 49 -0.22 -2.51 -10.42
C ARG A 49 -0.71 -3.60 -11.38
N GLN A 50 -0.03 -3.80 -12.51
CA GLN A 50 -0.39 -4.82 -13.48
C GLN A 50 -0.31 -6.23 -12.90
N ALA A 51 0.74 -6.56 -12.14
CA ALA A 51 0.87 -7.85 -11.48
C ALA A 51 -0.36 -8.16 -10.61
N PHE A 52 -0.77 -7.22 -9.73
CA PHE A 52 -1.95 -7.40 -8.89
C PHE A 52 -3.29 -7.39 -9.66
N LEU A 53 -3.43 -6.57 -10.71
CA LEU A 53 -4.66 -6.53 -11.51
C LEU A 53 -4.84 -7.77 -12.40
N SER A 54 -3.75 -8.47 -12.74
CA SER A 54 -3.78 -9.65 -13.61
C SER A 54 -4.17 -10.95 -12.90
N GLN A 55 -3.96 -11.05 -11.59
CA GLN A 55 -4.41 -12.22 -10.82
C GLN A 55 -5.94 -12.21 -10.64
N LYS A 56 -6.51 -13.38 -10.34
CA LYS A 56 -7.97 -13.58 -10.29
C LYS A 56 -8.47 -14.17 -8.96
N GLU A 57 -7.59 -14.34 -7.99
CA GLU A 57 -7.88 -15.01 -6.72
C GLU A 57 -8.54 -14.06 -5.72
N PHE A 58 -8.12 -12.80 -5.70
CA PHE A 58 -8.68 -11.78 -4.80
C PHE A 58 -9.15 -10.55 -5.58
N PRO A 59 -10.27 -9.93 -5.19
CA PRO A 59 -10.59 -8.56 -5.61
C PRO A 59 -9.45 -7.61 -5.25
N VAL A 60 -9.06 -6.75 -6.18
CA VAL A 60 -7.97 -5.78 -5.97
C VAL A 60 -8.51 -4.36 -6.11
N HIS A 61 -8.19 -3.53 -5.13
CA HIS A 61 -8.47 -2.10 -5.14
C HIS A 61 -7.15 -1.34 -5.20
N ILE A 62 -7.06 -0.39 -6.13
CA ILE A 62 -5.90 0.48 -6.28
C ILE A 62 -6.42 1.92 -6.40
N PRO A 63 -6.11 2.81 -5.43
CA PRO A 63 -6.53 4.19 -5.52
C PRO A 63 -5.92 4.94 -6.72
N PRO A 64 -6.55 6.05 -7.15
CA PRO A 64 -5.90 7.03 -8.03
C PRO A 64 -4.54 7.47 -7.47
N LEU A 65 -3.57 7.73 -8.35
CA LEU A 65 -2.21 8.09 -7.96
C LEU A 65 -2.15 9.31 -7.02
N SER A 66 -3.02 10.29 -7.23
CA SER A 66 -3.14 11.49 -6.39
C SER A 66 -3.54 11.20 -4.94
N LEU A 67 -4.08 10.01 -4.66
CA LEU A 67 -4.46 9.57 -3.32
C LEU A 67 -3.48 8.54 -2.73
N CYS A 68 -2.47 8.09 -3.48
CA CYS A 68 -1.51 7.08 -3.04
C CYS A 68 -0.33 7.65 -2.24
N THR A 69 -0.02 8.94 -2.42
CA THR A 69 1.02 9.64 -1.65
C THR A 69 0.42 10.39 -0.47
N ASP A 70 1.25 10.80 0.49
CA ASP A 70 0.79 11.51 1.69
C ASP A 70 0.00 12.78 1.33
N ASN A 71 -1.21 12.89 1.88
CA ASN A 71 -2.11 14.01 1.62
C ASN A 71 -3.07 14.24 2.81
N ALA A 72 -3.65 15.44 2.90
CA ALA A 72 -4.60 15.76 3.98
C ALA A 72 -5.95 15.04 3.83
N ALA A 73 -6.32 14.58 2.62
CA ALA A 73 -7.60 13.91 2.40
C ALA A 73 -7.67 12.55 3.10
N MET A 74 -6.58 11.77 3.14
CA MET A 74 -6.53 10.52 3.91
C MET A 74 -6.65 10.77 5.43
N ILE A 75 -6.08 11.87 5.94
CA ILE A 75 -6.18 12.26 7.35
C ILE A 75 -7.62 12.66 7.69
N ALA A 76 -8.26 13.46 6.84
CA ALA A 76 -9.66 13.85 7.02
C ALA A 76 -10.59 12.62 7.00
N ALA A 77 -10.40 11.69 6.07
CA ALA A 77 -11.18 10.46 5.99
C ALA A 77 -11.00 9.58 7.25
N ALA A 78 -9.75 9.37 7.68
CA ALA A 78 -9.46 8.62 8.90
C ALA A 78 -10.08 9.29 10.13
N GLY A 79 -9.94 10.61 10.26
CA GLY A 79 -10.54 11.40 11.34
C GLY A 79 -12.07 11.30 11.37
N TYR A 80 -12.72 11.39 10.22
CA TYR A 80 -14.19 11.23 10.11
C TYR A 80 -14.65 9.86 10.63
N PHE A 81 -14.02 8.76 10.18
CA PHE A 81 -14.41 7.42 10.63
C PHE A 81 -14.13 7.20 12.12
N ARG A 82 -13.00 7.69 12.65
CA ARG A 82 -12.69 7.64 14.10
C ARG A 82 -13.74 8.41 14.91
N TYR A 83 -14.05 9.64 14.50
CA TYR A 83 -15.06 10.47 15.14
C TYR A 83 -16.45 9.82 15.12
N ALA A 84 -16.85 9.24 13.99
CA ALA A 84 -18.12 8.53 13.85
C ALA A 84 -18.21 7.28 14.76
N LEU A 85 -17.08 6.67 15.08
CA LEU A 85 -16.98 5.57 16.05
C LEU A 85 -16.85 6.05 17.51
N GLY A 86 -16.96 7.36 17.77
CA GLY A 86 -16.89 7.95 19.10
C GLY A 86 -15.47 8.15 19.64
N GLN A 87 -14.44 7.92 18.83
CA GLN A 87 -13.04 8.16 19.22
C GLN A 87 -12.72 9.65 19.11
N ARG A 88 -12.16 10.21 20.19
CA ARG A 88 -11.73 11.61 20.28
C ARG A 88 -10.50 11.69 21.17
N ASP A 89 -9.55 12.52 20.76
CA ASP A 89 -8.36 12.83 21.54
C ASP A 89 -8.57 14.11 22.36
N GLY A 90 -7.91 14.21 23.52
CA GLY A 90 -7.89 15.40 24.35
C GLY A 90 -7.02 16.53 23.77
N MET A 91 -7.08 17.71 24.37
CA MET A 91 -6.27 18.86 23.91
C MET A 91 -4.77 18.71 24.23
N GLU A 92 -4.44 17.78 25.13
CA GLU A 92 -3.12 17.42 25.59
C GLU A 92 -2.40 16.39 24.71
N ILE A 93 -3.01 15.96 23.61
CA ILE A 93 -2.36 15.01 22.68
C ILE A 93 -1.04 15.59 22.14
N ASP A 94 0.00 14.76 22.18
CA ASP A 94 1.32 15.09 21.66
C ASP A 94 1.65 14.22 20.42
N VAL A 95 2.69 14.62 19.69
CA VAL A 95 3.19 13.88 18.54
C VAL A 95 3.96 12.65 19.03
N LEU A 96 3.63 11.49 18.47
CA LEU A 96 4.33 10.23 18.73
C LEU A 96 5.08 9.78 17.47
N PRO A 97 6.39 10.09 17.33
CA PRO A 97 7.15 9.80 16.10
C PRO A 97 7.26 8.30 15.76
N THR A 98 7.17 7.43 16.77
CA THR A 98 7.24 5.96 16.63
C THR A 98 5.92 5.30 17.05
N TRP A 99 4.78 5.95 16.79
CA TRP A 99 3.47 5.45 17.18
C TRP A 99 3.16 4.10 16.52
N PRO A 100 2.97 3.00 17.28
CA PRO A 100 2.46 1.75 16.72
C PRO A 100 1.05 1.93 16.15
N LEU A 101 0.78 1.26 15.02
CA LEU A 101 -0.54 1.24 14.39
C LEU A 101 -1.56 0.40 15.17
N SER A 102 -1.09 -0.51 16.03
CA SER A 102 -1.85 -1.42 16.89
C SER A 102 -1.14 -1.63 18.22
#